data_AF-A0A2S7P4I1-F1
#
_entry.id   AF-A0A2S7P4I1-F1
#
_cell.length_a   1.000
_cell.length_b   1.000
_cell.length_c   1.000
_cell.angle_alpha   90.00
_cell.angle_beta   90.00
_cell.angle_gamma   90.00
#
_symmetry.space_group_name_H-M   'P 1'
#
loop_
_entity.id
_entity.type
_entity.pdbx_description
1 polymer ?
#
loop_
_entity_poly.entity_id
_entity_poly.type
_entity_poly.pdbx_seq_one_letter_code
_entity_poly.pdbx_strand_id
1 'polypeptide(L)'
;MSINLGPSAAAIPGVPPNPRPDGYGYNPRCLRRDINVYSASVTKANYTYDLITAPLNADIYWFQTVMQGQFDVGLWGVHTGGHYTIGGDPGGDFFTSPGDPAFWLHHGMIDRVWWIWQIQDWEKRQNAVSGTITLGNVPPSRNTTLEDLQDIGFNAGPVKLGDLMNTLENIPTSIGPDNEIVQLR
;
A
#
# COMPACT_ATOMS: atom_id res chain seq x y z
N MET A 1 -11.16 2.91 20.86
CA MET A 1 -10.63 1.83 19.99
C MET A 1 -9.30 1.37 20.58
N SER A 2 -9.07 0.06 20.64
CA SER A 2 -7.80 -0.52 21.11
C SER A 2 -6.97 -0.98 19.92
N ILE A 3 -5.68 -0.66 19.94
CA ILE A 3 -4.65 -1.15 19.02
C ILE A 3 -3.85 -2.20 19.77
N ASN A 4 -3.72 -3.39 19.22
CA ASN A 4 -3.11 -4.52 19.93
C ASN A 4 -1.79 -5.01 19.30
N LEU A 5 -1.49 -4.60 18.07
CA LEU A 5 -0.26 -4.96 17.34
C LEU A 5 0.72 -3.77 17.32
N GLY A 6 2.02 -4.04 17.22
CA GLY A 6 3.04 -3.00 17.17
C GLY A 6 3.33 -2.31 18.51
N PRO A 7 3.95 -1.13 18.51
CA PRO A 7 4.57 -0.53 17.32
C PRO A 7 5.74 -1.39 16.83
N SER A 8 5.93 -1.46 15.52
CA SER A 8 7.16 -1.97 14.92
C SER A 8 8.21 -0.87 14.79
N ALA A 9 7.76 0.36 14.54
CA ALA A 9 8.57 1.57 14.48
C ALA A 9 7.73 2.75 14.98
N ALA A 10 7.86 3.09 16.26
CA ALA A 10 7.06 4.16 16.87
C ALA A 10 7.34 5.52 16.23
N ALA A 11 6.29 6.18 15.71
CA ALA A 11 6.40 7.48 15.05
C ALA A 11 6.31 8.68 16.01
N ILE A 12 5.79 8.48 17.22
CA ILE A 12 5.62 9.52 18.25
C ILE A 12 6.18 9.05 19.60
N PRO A 13 6.63 9.97 20.48
CA PRO A 13 7.09 9.61 21.81
C PRO A 13 5.96 9.08 22.70
N GLY A 14 6.32 8.29 23.71
CA GLY A 14 5.38 7.80 24.72
C GLY A 14 4.52 6.61 24.29
N VAL A 15 4.82 5.98 23.14
CA VAL A 15 4.21 4.70 22.74
C VAL A 15 4.94 3.56 23.46
N PRO A 16 4.24 2.71 24.22
CA PRO A 16 4.85 1.53 24.83
C PRO A 16 5.50 0.63 23.77
N PRO A 17 6.75 0.20 23.96
CA PRO A 17 7.42 -0.69 23.02
C PRO A 17 6.69 -2.02 22.91
N ASN A 18 6.80 -2.69 21.77
CA ASN A 18 6.23 -4.03 21.63
C ASN A 18 6.94 -4.99 22.62
N PRO A 19 6.19 -5.85 23.34
CA PRO A 19 6.78 -6.79 24.29
C PRO A 19 7.59 -7.91 23.62
N ARG A 20 7.46 -8.09 22.30
CA ARG A 20 8.27 -9.02 21.51
C ARG A 20 9.17 -8.27 20.52
N PRO A 21 10.43 -8.71 20.32
CA PRO A 21 11.34 -8.08 19.36
C PRO A 21 10.89 -8.16 17.89
N ASP A 22 10.00 -9.10 17.57
CA ASP A 22 9.48 -9.31 16.21
C ASP A 22 8.29 -8.39 15.86
N GLY A 23 7.81 -7.57 16.81
CA GLY A 23 6.68 -6.66 16.59
C GLY A 23 5.29 -7.32 16.67
N TYR A 24 5.21 -8.63 16.89
CA TYR A 24 3.95 -9.40 16.91
C TYR A 24 3.39 -9.66 18.31
N GLY A 25 3.95 -9.03 19.35
CA GLY A 25 3.46 -9.13 20.72
C GLY A 25 2.10 -8.45 20.92
N TYR A 26 1.25 -9.07 21.74
CA TYR A 26 0.00 -8.49 22.20
C TYR A 26 0.30 -7.27 23.09
N ASN A 27 -0.03 -6.07 22.58
CA ASN A 27 0.33 -4.79 23.18
C ASN A 27 -0.86 -3.81 23.15
N PRO A 28 -1.92 -4.05 23.93
CA PRO A 28 -3.14 -3.25 23.91
C PRO A 28 -2.88 -1.80 24.37
N ARG A 29 -3.26 -0.84 23.54
CA ARG A 29 -3.13 0.60 23.81
C ARG A 29 -4.13 1.41 23.00
N CYS A 30 -4.29 2.68 23.33
CA CYS A 30 -5.18 3.57 22.59
C CYS A 30 -4.62 3.89 21.20
N LEU A 31 -5.51 3.98 20.21
CA LEU A 31 -5.21 4.68 18.95
C LEU A 31 -4.83 6.13 19.26
N ARG A 32 -3.73 6.61 18.66
CA ARG A 32 -3.27 8.00 18.79
C ARG A 32 -3.10 8.59 17.40
N ARG A 33 -3.48 9.87 17.24
CA ARG A 33 -3.28 10.63 16.00
C ARG A 33 -2.59 11.94 16.33
N ASP A 34 -1.78 12.40 15.39
CA ASP A 34 -1.08 13.68 15.48
C ASP A 34 -1.12 14.30 14.08
N ILE A 35 -2.15 15.11 13.83
CA ILE A 35 -2.47 15.57 12.47
C ILE A 35 -1.37 16.50 11.97
N ASN A 36 -0.65 16.05 10.94
CA ASN A 36 0.53 16.74 10.44
C ASN A 36 0.20 17.58 9.19
N VAL A 37 0.21 18.90 9.37
CA VAL A 37 -0.05 19.86 8.28
C VAL A 37 1.00 19.85 7.17
N TYR A 38 2.24 19.45 7.47
CA TYR A 38 3.32 19.35 6.49
C TYR A 38 3.10 18.14 5.58
N SER A 39 2.75 16.99 6.15
CA SER A 39 2.38 15.80 5.36
C SER A 39 1.09 16.04 4.56
N ALA A 40 0.11 16.73 5.13
CA ALA A 40 -1.12 17.11 4.41
C ALA A 40 -0.86 18.05 3.22
N SER A 41 0.25 18.79 3.24
CA SER A 41 0.55 19.75 2.19
C SER A 41 0.83 19.10 0.82
N VAL A 42 1.22 17.82 0.81
CA VAL A 42 1.52 17.02 -0.38
C VAL A 42 0.38 16.08 -0.81
N THR A 43 -0.78 16.14 -0.15
CA THR A 43 -1.95 15.29 -0.47
C THR A 43 -3.10 16.08 -1.11
N LYS A 44 -2.80 17.27 -1.65
CA LYS A 44 -3.78 18.13 -2.32
C LYS A 44 -4.09 17.61 -3.73
N ALA A 45 -5.21 18.07 -4.29
CA ALA A 45 -5.69 17.62 -5.60
C ALA A 45 -4.68 17.79 -6.74
N ASN A 46 -3.85 18.84 -6.71
CA ASN A 46 -2.80 19.04 -7.72
C ASN A 46 -1.76 17.92 -7.70
N TYR A 47 -1.40 17.37 -6.53
CA TYR A 47 -0.44 16.26 -6.45
C TYR A 47 -1.00 14.98 -7.04
N THR A 48 -2.28 14.67 -6.80
CA THR A 48 -2.93 13.51 -7.43
C THR A 48 -3.13 13.72 -8.93
N TYR A 49 -3.43 14.95 -9.36
CA TYR A 49 -3.55 15.29 -10.77
C TYR A 49 -2.20 15.12 -11.49
N ASP A 50 -1.14 15.72 -10.96
CA ASP A 50 0.21 15.61 -11.51
C ASP A 50 0.70 14.16 -11.51
N LEU A 51 0.42 13.39 -10.44
CA LEU A 51 0.72 11.96 -10.39
C LEU A 51 0.10 11.18 -11.55
N ILE A 52 -1.16 11.49 -11.89
CA ILE A 52 -1.94 10.82 -12.93
C ILE A 52 -1.54 11.27 -14.36
N THR A 53 -1.27 12.56 -14.56
CA THR A 53 -1.17 13.15 -15.91
C THR A 53 0.24 13.53 -16.34
N ALA A 54 1.21 13.65 -15.42
CA ALA A 54 2.56 14.10 -15.78
C ALA A 54 3.26 13.07 -16.69
N PRO A 55 3.92 13.51 -17.78
CA PRO A 55 4.65 12.60 -18.67
C PRO A 55 5.74 11.77 -17.98
N LEU A 56 6.33 12.29 -16.90
CA LEU A 56 7.30 11.56 -16.09
C LEU A 56 6.71 10.25 -15.54
N ASN A 57 5.42 10.24 -15.22
CA ASN A 57 4.74 9.11 -14.59
C ASN A 57 4.03 8.24 -15.65
N ALA A 58 4.44 8.31 -16.92
CA ALA A 58 3.75 7.59 -17.99
C ALA A 58 3.95 6.07 -17.90
N ASP A 59 5.06 5.62 -17.32
CA ASP A 59 5.33 4.22 -16.99
C ASP A 59 5.08 3.92 -15.50
N ILE A 60 4.84 2.63 -15.21
CA ILE A 60 4.49 2.16 -13.86
C ILE A 60 5.62 2.39 -12.85
N TYR A 61 6.89 2.36 -13.29
CA TYR A 61 8.03 2.55 -12.38
C TYR A 61 8.00 3.96 -11.79
N TRP A 62 7.86 4.98 -12.63
CA TRP A 62 7.79 6.35 -12.13
C TRP A 62 6.47 6.65 -11.43
N PHE A 63 5.33 6.13 -11.92
CA PHE A 63 4.06 6.28 -11.23
C PHE A 63 4.11 5.77 -9.78
N GLN A 64 4.54 4.53 -9.56
CA GLN A 64 4.63 3.97 -8.20
C GLN A 64 5.70 4.67 -7.35
N THR A 65 6.81 5.11 -7.96
CA THR A 65 7.89 5.81 -7.26
C THR A 65 7.44 7.18 -6.75
N VAL A 66 6.78 7.97 -7.59
CA VAL A 66 6.27 9.30 -7.19
C VAL A 66 5.10 9.18 -6.22
N MET A 67 4.24 8.17 -6.38
CA MET A 67 3.15 7.90 -5.45
C MET A 67 3.66 7.59 -4.04
N GLN A 68 4.64 6.68 -3.93
CA GLN A 68 5.23 6.26 -2.66
C GLN A 68 6.11 7.34 -2.04
N GLY A 69 6.88 8.05 -2.84
CA GLY A 69 7.83 9.07 -2.41
C GLY A 69 9.22 8.86 -2.98
N GLN A 70 9.89 9.96 -3.33
CA GLN A 70 11.29 10.01 -3.71
C GLN A 70 12.10 10.57 -2.53
N PHE A 71 12.37 9.70 -1.56
CA PHE A 71 12.95 10.10 -0.27
C PHE A 71 14.36 10.69 -0.41
N ASP A 72 15.16 10.23 -1.38
CA ASP A 72 16.51 10.73 -1.64
C ASP A 72 16.55 12.23 -1.98
N VAL A 73 15.44 12.77 -2.50
CA VAL A 73 15.28 14.19 -2.82
C VAL A 73 14.22 14.88 -1.94
N GLY A 74 13.81 14.22 -0.85
CA GLY A 74 12.90 14.80 0.13
C GLY A 74 11.44 14.96 -0.32
N LEU A 75 11.02 14.25 -1.37
CA LEU A 75 9.63 14.28 -1.85
C LEU A 75 8.85 13.08 -1.30
N TRP A 76 7.76 13.33 -0.59
CA TRP A 76 7.06 12.29 0.18
C TRP A 76 6.03 11.52 -0.66
N GLY A 77 5.50 12.10 -1.73
CA GLY A 77 4.41 11.46 -2.48
C GLY A 77 3.09 11.42 -1.71
N VAL A 78 2.00 11.10 -2.43
CA VAL A 78 0.65 11.12 -1.87
C VAL A 78 0.37 9.94 -0.93
N HIS A 79 1.06 8.81 -1.08
CA HIS A 79 0.94 7.64 -0.19
C HIS A 79 1.56 7.94 1.18
N THR A 80 2.85 8.28 1.23
CA THR A 80 3.51 8.60 2.49
C THR A 80 2.91 9.86 3.11
N GLY A 81 2.62 10.89 2.31
CA GLY A 81 1.89 12.07 2.79
C GLY A 81 0.56 11.73 3.47
N GLY A 82 -0.22 10.81 2.89
CA GLY A 82 -1.50 10.35 3.42
C GLY A 82 -1.39 9.66 4.78
N HIS A 83 -0.47 8.69 4.93
CA HIS A 83 -0.22 8.03 6.21
C HIS A 83 0.24 9.01 7.29
N TYR A 84 1.25 9.83 6.98
CA TYR A 84 1.82 10.75 7.96
C TYR A 84 0.97 12.01 8.20
N THR A 85 -0.05 12.29 7.39
CA THR A 85 -1.10 13.27 7.72
C THR A 85 -1.88 12.83 8.97
N ILE A 86 -2.16 11.53 9.09
CA ILE A 86 -2.82 10.96 10.27
C ILE A 86 -1.81 10.85 11.42
N GLY A 87 -0.61 10.34 11.10
CA GLY A 87 0.51 10.20 12.02
C GLY A 87 0.17 9.35 13.23
N GLY A 88 0.83 9.61 14.35
CA GLY A 88 0.56 8.94 15.62
C GLY A 88 0.85 7.42 15.61
N ASP A 89 -0.03 6.67 16.26
CA ASP A 89 0.13 5.24 16.53
C ASP A 89 -1.21 4.49 16.27
N PRO A 90 -1.28 3.62 15.24
CA PRO A 90 -0.19 3.18 14.37
C PRO A 90 -0.10 3.92 13.03
N GLY A 91 -0.84 5.01 12.81
CA GLY A 91 -0.91 5.68 11.50
C GLY A 91 0.43 6.16 10.94
N GLY A 92 1.40 6.50 11.80
CA GLY A 92 2.77 6.83 11.39
C GLY A 92 3.75 5.66 11.35
N ASP A 93 3.31 4.45 11.70
CA ASP A 93 4.13 3.24 11.73
C ASP A 93 3.93 2.46 10.41
N PHE A 94 4.98 2.39 9.60
CA PHE A 94 4.96 1.78 8.27
C PHE A 94 4.39 0.34 8.27
N PHE A 95 4.70 -0.46 9.29
CA PHE A 95 4.33 -1.88 9.34
C PHE A 95 2.94 -2.13 9.94
N THR A 96 2.49 -1.22 10.81
CA THR A 96 1.24 -1.42 11.56
C THR A 96 0.15 -0.40 11.23
N SER A 97 0.37 0.44 10.22
CA SER A 97 -0.59 1.44 9.72
C SER A 97 -2.03 0.93 9.47
N PRO A 98 -2.30 -0.34 9.05
CA PRO A 98 -3.66 -0.84 8.93
C PRO A 98 -4.47 -0.88 10.23
N GLY A 99 -3.79 -0.76 11.38
CA GLY A 99 -4.46 -0.62 12.68
C GLY A 99 -5.21 0.71 12.86
N ASP A 100 -4.88 1.76 12.09
CA ASP A 100 -5.72 2.96 12.01
C ASP A 100 -6.84 2.74 10.96
N PRO A 101 -8.13 2.89 11.31
CA PRO A 101 -9.23 2.72 10.36
C PRO A 101 -9.16 3.60 9.10
N ALA A 102 -8.47 4.74 9.16
CA ALA A 102 -8.30 5.63 8.02
C ALA A 102 -7.39 5.02 6.93
N PHE A 103 -6.62 3.98 7.24
CA PHE A 103 -5.84 3.20 6.27
C PHE A 103 -6.69 2.77 5.07
N TRP A 104 -7.89 2.25 5.33
CA TRP A 104 -8.76 1.71 4.29
C TRP A 104 -9.30 2.79 3.34
N LEU A 105 -9.63 3.97 3.88
CA LEU A 105 -10.05 5.10 3.06
C LEU A 105 -8.87 5.67 2.26
N HIS A 106 -7.69 5.74 2.89
CA HIS A 106 -6.47 6.17 2.22
C HIS A 106 -6.13 5.25 1.04
N HIS A 107 -6.07 3.93 1.27
CA HIS A 107 -5.78 2.96 0.22
C HIS A 107 -6.89 2.83 -0.82
N GLY A 108 -8.15 3.09 -0.47
CA GLY A 108 -9.21 3.24 -1.46
C GLY A 108 -8.96 4.41 -2.42
N MET A 109 -8.37 5.52 -1.95
CA MET A 109 -7.96 6.62 -2.82
C MET A 109 -6.68 6.29 -3.62
N ILE A 110 -5.72 5.57 -3.03
CA ILE A 110 -4.52 5.08 -3.74
C ILE A 110 -4.93 4.19 -4.92
N ASP A 111 -5.77 3.19 -4.66
CA ASP A 111 -6.29 2.29 -5.69
C ASP A 111 -7.07 3.06 -6.76
N ARG A 112 -7.95 3.99 -6.37
CA ARG A 112 -8.65 4.85 -7.32
C ARG A 112 -7.71 5.66 -8.21
N VAL A 113 -6.63 6.21 -7.66
CA VAL A 113 -5.65 6.99 -8.43
C VAL A 113 -4.89 6.08 -9.41
N TRP A 114 -4.51 4.88 -8.98
CA TRP A 114 -3.89 3.87 -9.84
C TRP A 114 -4.83 3.43 -10.96
N TRP A 115 -6.09 3.14 -10.65
CA TRP A 115 -7.12 2.80 -11.63
C TRP A 115 -7.30 3.93 -12.67
N ILE A 116 -7.43 5.20 -12.25
CA ILE A 116 -7.53 6.34 -13.19
C ILE A 116 -6.28 6.41 -14.09
N TRP A 117 -5.09 6.16 -13.52
CA TRP A 117 -3.86 6.13 -14.30
C TRP A 117 -3.83 4.99 -15.32
N GLN A 118 -4.29 3.78 -14.95
CA GLN A 118 -4.34 2.63 -15.86
C GLN A 118 -5.26 2.88 -17.06
N ILE A 119 -6.47 3.40 -16.82
CA ILE A 119 -7.49 3.57 -17.88
C ILE A 119 -7.15 4.65 -18.92
N GLN A 120 -6.14 5.49 -18.67
CA GLN A 120 -5.70 6.49 -19.67
C GLN A 120 -4.96 5.89 -20.87
N ASP A 121 -4.32 4.73 -20.70
CA ASP A 121 -3.65 3.98 -21.78
C ASP A 121 -3.71 2.48 -21.45
N TRP A 122 -4.94 1.96 -21.43
CA TRP A 122 -5.26 0.63 -20.93
C TRP A 122 -4.39 -0.47 -21.55
N GLU A 123 -4.21 -0.43 -22.87
CA GLU A 123 -3.42 -1.42 -23.62
C GLU A 123 -1.98 -1.55 -23.12
N LYS A 124 -1.37 -0.43 -22.67
CA LYS A 124 0.01 -0.43 -22.16
C LYS A 124 0.10 -0.53 -20.64
N ARG A 125 -0.92 -0.07 -19.93
CA ARG A 125 -0.86 0.16 -18.48
C ARG A 125 -1.56 -0.91 -17.65
N GLN A 126 -2.54 -1.63 -18.21
CA GLN A 126 -3.30 -2.64 -17.47
C GLN A 126 -2.36 -3.61 -16.75
N ASN A 127 -1.43 -4.21 -17.49
CA ASN A 127 -0.51 -5.24 -16.99
C ASN A 127 0.92 -4.71 -16.77
N ALA A 128 1.09 -3.39 -16.64
CA ALA A 128 2.41 -2.82 -16.41
C ALA A 128 2.88 -3.13 -14.98
N VAL A 129 4.04 -3.78 -14.86
CA VAL A 129 4.68 -4.11 -13.58
C VAL A 129 6.15 -3.69 -13.65
N SER A 130 6.69 -3.18 -12.54
CA SER A 130 8.11 -2.85 -12.40
C SER A 130 8.57 -3.00 -10.94
N GLY A 131 9.86 -3.27 -10.76
CA GLY A 131 10.47 -3.50 -9.46
C GLY A 131 10.81 -4.98 -9.23
N THR A 132 11.17 -5.27 -7.97
CA THR A 132 11.63 -6.59 -7.53
C THR A 132 10.80 -7.07 -6.35
N ILE A 133 10.93 -8.35 -6.00
CA ILE A 133 10.15 -8.99 -4.91
C ILE A 133 10.68 -8.65 -3.50
N THR A 134 11.54 -7.66 -3.38
CA THR A 134 12.15 -7.18 -2.12
C THR A 134 12.13 -5.66 -2.07
N LEU A 135 11.82 -5.10 -0.90
CA LEU A 135 11.77 -3.65 -0.68
C LEU A 135 13.11 -3.00 -1.06
N GLY A 136 13.08 -2.00 -1.94
CA GLY A 136 14.28 -1.30 -2.42
C GLY A 136 15.31 -2.19 -3.12
N ASN A 137 14.92 -3.41 -3.53
CA ASN A 137 15.83 -4.45 -4.02
C ASN A 137 16.91 -4.83 -2.97
N VAL A 138 16.54 -4.85 -1.68
CA VAL A 138 17.42 -5.21 -0.56
C VAL A 138 16.84 -6.37 0.26
N PRO A 139 17.49 -7.55 0.30
CA PRO A 139 18.61 -7.94 -0.56
C PRO A 139 18.19 -8.01 -2.04
N PRO A 140 19.13 -7.99 -3.00
CA PRO A 140 18.78 -8.08 -4.41
C PRO A 140 17.96 -9.33 -4.74
N SER A 141 16.92 -9.16 -5.55
CA SER A 141 16.03 -10.25 -5.98
C SER A 141 15.64 -10.10 -7.45
N ARG A 142 14.92 -11.10 -7.98
CA ARG A 142 14.43 -11.06 -9.36
C ARG A 142 13.33 -10.01 -9.54
N ASN A 143 13.13 -9.60 -10.78
CA ASN A 143 12.00 -8.74 -11.14
C ASN A 143 10.66 -9.41 -10.82
N THR A 144 9.70 -8.58 -10.45
CA THR A 144 8.30 -8.97 -10.27
C THR A 144 7.68 -9.32 -11.62
N THR A 145 6.82 -10.34 -11.65
CA THR A 145 6.10 -10.79 -12.84
C THR A 145 4.61 -10.98 -12.54
N LEU A 146 3.77 -11.00 -13.56
CA LEU A 146 2.32 -11.26 -13.41
C LEU A 146 2.01 -12.66 -12.84
N GLU A 147 2.97 -13.58 -12.90
CA GLU A 147 2.84 -14.93 -12.34
C GLU A 147 3.18 -15.00 -10.85
N ASP A 148 3.66 -13.90 -10.25
CA ASP A 148 3.99 -13.87 -8.83
C ASP A 148 2.74 -13.97 -7.98
N LEU A 149 2.77 -14.91 -7.03
CA LEU A 149 1.66 -15.11 -6.10
C LEU A 149 1.67 -14.03 -5.01
N GLN A 150 0.50 -13.45 -4.77
CA GLN A 150 0.22 -12.49 -3.71
C GLN A 150 -0.75 -13.13 -2.71
N ASP A 151 -0.42 -13.09 -1.43
CA ASP A 151 -1.29 -13.53 -0.34
C ASP A 151 -1.26 -12.52 0.81
N ILE A 152 -2.28 -12.59 1.68
CA ILE A 152 -2.35 -11.81 2.92
C ILE A 152 -2.40 -12.75 4.13
N GLY A 153 -1.64 -13.84 4.05
CA GLY A 153 -1.50 -14.86 5.08
C GLY A 153 -2.85 -15.49 5.45
N PHE A 154 -3.23 -15.35 6.73
CA PHE A 154 -4.45 -15.96 7.26
C PHE A 154 -5.75 -15.35 6.72
N ASN A 155 -5.69 -14.17 6.09
CA ASN A 155 -6.87 -13.44 5.64
C ASN A 155 -7.36 -13.89 4.25
N ALA A 156 -6.45 -14.27 3.35
CA ALA A 156 -6.74 -14.80 2.03
C ALA A 156 -5.51 -15.50 1.45
N GLY A 157 -5.74 -16.59 0.72
CA GLY A 157 -4.70 -17.39 0.09
C GLY A 157 -4.09 -16.75 -1.17
N PRO A 158 -3.08 -17.40 -1.75
CA PRO A 158 -2.33 -16.86 -2.87
C PRO A 158 -3.17 -16.74 -4.15
N VAL A 159 -3.06 -15.59 -4.81
CA VAL A 159 -3.61 -15.30 -6.16
C VAL A 159 -2.51 -14.74 -7.05
N LYS A 160 -2.58 -14.94 -8.37
CA LYS A 160 -1.56 -14.38 -9.26
C LYS A 160 -1.69 -12.86 -9.30
N LEU A 161 -0.55 -12.15 -9.34
CA LEU A 161 -0.54 -10.69 -9.52
C LEU A 161 -1.32 -10.27 -10.77
N GLY A 162 -1.22 -11.02 -11.87
CA GLY A 162 -1.97 -10.77 -13.10
C GLY A 162 -3.48 -10.72 -12.90
N ASP A 163 -4.01 -11.55 -12.00
CA ASP A 163 -5.45 -11.59 -11.69
C ASP A 163 -5.90 -10.36 -10.88
N LEU A 164 -4.96 -9.62 -10.28
CA LEU A 164 -5.21 -8.41 -9.48
C LEU A 164 -5.14 -7.12 -10.30
N MET A 165 -4.74 -7.18 -11.57
CA MET A 165 -4.47 -5.99 -12.39
C MET A 165 -5.73 -5.33 -12.97
N ASN A 166 -6.90 -5.95 -12.81
CA ASN A 166 -8.17 -5.50 -13.37
C ASN A 166 -9.28 -5.51 -12.33
N THR A 167 -9.89 -4.34 -12.09
CA THR A 167 -10.98 -4.18 -11.11
C THR A 167 -12.38 -4.49 -11.66
N LEU A 168 -12.49 -4.80 -12.95
CA LEU A 168 -13.76 -5.10 -13.64
C LEU A 168 -13.92 -6.57 -14.01
N GLU A 169 -12.83 -7.33 -14.02
CA GLU A 169 -12.87 -8.77 -14.25
C GLU A 169 -13.10 -9.51 -12.93
N ASN A 170 -13.89 -10.58 -13.00
CA ASN A 170 -14.05 -11.46 -11.86
C ASN A 170 -12.73 -12.21 -11.65
N ILE A 171 -12.06 -11.95 -10.53
CA ILE A 171 -10.97 -12.79 -10.04
C ILE A 171 -11.56 -14.19 -9.83
N PRO A 172 -10.98 -15.27 -10.41
CA PRO A 172 -11.39 -16.62 -10.07
C PRO A 172 -11.21 -16.82 -8.56
N THR A 173 -12.31 -16.84 -7.82
CA THR A 173 -12.28 -16.98 -6.37
C THR A 173 -12.03 -18.45 -6.06
N SER A 174 -10.77 -18.74 -5.68
CA SER A 174 -10.27 -20.01 -5.15
C SER A 174 -10.35 -21.24 -6.08
N ILE A 175 -9.20 -21.89 -6.22
CA ILE A 175 -9.12 -23.30 -6.57
C ILE A 175 -9.50 -24.06 -5.29
N GLY A 176 -10.69 -24.67 -5.24
CA GLY A 176 -11.04 -25.62 -4.18
C GLY A 176 -10.06 -26.81 -4.18
N PRO A 177 -10.03 -27.66 -3.13
CA PRO A 177 -9.14 -28.82 -3.07
C PRO A 177 -9.26 -29.77 -4.28
N ASP A 178 -10.35 -29.63 -5.07
CA ASP A 178 -10.68 -30.46 -6.23
C ASP A 178 -10.63 -29.70 -7.59
N ASN A 179 -9.97 -28.54 -7.69
CA ASN A 179 -9.87 -27.76 -8.94
C ASN A 179 -11.20 -27.26 -9.55
N GLU A 180 -12.28 -27.19 -8.77
CA GLU A 180 -13.55 -26.61 -9.25
C GLU A 180 -13.56 -25.08 -9.11
N ILE A 181 -13.88 -24.39 -10.22
CA ILE A 181 -14.10 -22.95 -10.27
C ILE A 181 -15.48 -22.67 -9.65
N VAL A 182 -15.52 -22.12 -8.44
CA VAL A 182 -16.77 -21.70 -7.81
C VAL A 182 -16.94 -20.19 -7.98
N GLN A 183 -17.81 -19.78 -8.90
CA GLN A 183 -18.28 -18.39 -8.94
C GLN A 183 -19.25 -18.16 -7.78
N LEU A 184 -18.85 -17.36 -6.79
CA LEU A 184 -19.81 -16.82 -5.83
C LEU A 184 -20.60 -15.69 -6.51
N ARG A 185 -21.93 -15.84 -6.51
CA ARG A 185 -22.90 -14.83 -6.96
C ARG A 185 -23.07 -13.73 -5.92
#